data_AF-A0A4Q3E027-F1
#
_entry.id   AF-A0A4Q3E027-F1
#
_cell.length_a   1.000
_cell.length_b   1.000
_cell.length_c   1.000
_cell.angle_alpha   90.00
_cell.angle_beta   90.00
_cell.angle_gamma   90.00
#
_symmetry.space_group_name_H-M   'P 1'
#
loop_
_entity.id
_entity.type
_entity.pdbx_description
1 polymer ?
#
loop_
_entity_poly.entity_id
_entity_poly.type
_entity_poly.pdbx_seq_one_letter_code
_entity_poly.pdbx_strand_id
1 'polypeptide(L)' 'LETKQVSLYVDGMLDANVREIPTPNSATNAKLHIGNNSFLDVSPSANPYFFSGKMDGVRIYNRKLTGAEIAKLLTITD' A
#
# COMPACT_ATOMS: atom_id res chain seq x y z
N LEU A 1 2.80 11.79 22.35
CA LEU A 1 3.41 11.18 21.15
C LEU A 1 2.26 10.82 20.23
N GLU A 2 2.22 11.33 18.99
CA GLU A 2 1.17 10.91 18.06
C GLU A 2 1.30 9.42 17.76
N THR A 3 0.26 8.66 18.06
CA THR A 3 0.17 7.24 17.74
C THR A 3 0.14 7.08 16.23
N LYS A 4 1.14 6.40 15.66
CA LYS A 4 1.12 6.02 14.24
C LYS A 4 0.03 4.96 14.03
N GLN A 5 -0.64 5.03 12.88
CA GLN A 5 -1.71 4.11 12.54
C GLN A 5 -1.71 3.77 11.05
N VAL A 6 -2.26 2.60 10.71
CA VAL A 6 -2.54 2.16 9.34
C VAL A 6 -4.03 1.86 9.24
N SER A 7 -4.65 2.29 8.14
CA SER A 7 -6.07 2.05 7.87
C SER A 7 -6.22 1.34 6.53
N LEU A 8 -6.98 0.25 6.52
CA LEU A 8 -7.33 -0.52 5.33
C LEU A 8 -8.75 -0.17 4.92
N TYR A 9 -8.94 0.09 3.63
CA TYR A 9 -10.24 0.34 3.04
C TYR A 9 -10.51 -0.69 1.96
N VAL A 10 -11.71 -1.26 1.94
CA VAL A 10 -12.20 -2.19 0.92
C VAL A 10 -13.46 -1.59 0.35
N ASP A 11 -13.55 -1.50 -0.98
CA ASP A 11 -14.65 -0.84 -1.69
C ASP A 11 -14.95 0.58 -1.13
N GLY A 12 -13.90 1.26 -0.67
CA GLY A 12 -13.92 2.66 -0.23
C GLY A 12 -14.45 2.86 1.19
N MET A 13 -14.86 1.79 1.86
CA MET A 13 -15.27 1.79 3.25
C MET A 13 -14.11 1.39 4.16
N LEU A 14 -14.04 1.96 5.36
CA LEU A 14 -13.03 1.59 6.35
C LEU A 14 -13.31 0.16 6.82
N ASP A 15 -12.35 -0.74 6.57
CA ASP A 15 -12.42 -2.13 6.97
C ASP A 15 -11.64 -2.37 8.27
N ALA A 16 -10.41 -1.85 8.36
CA ALA A 16 -9.56 -2.01 9.54
C ALA A 16 -8.76 -0.76 9.88
N ASN A 17 -8.50 -0.56 11.17
CA ASN A 17 -7.64 0.49 11.70
C ASN A 17 -6.72 -0.07 12.79
N VAL A 18 -5.43 -0.14 12.50
CA VAL A 18 -4.40 -0.58 13.45
C VAL A 18 -3.69 0.65 14.00
N ARG A 19 -3.71 0.80 15.31
CA ARG A 19 -3.04 1.88 16.04
C ARG A 19 -1.71 1.40 16.61
N GLU A 20 -0.92 2.35 17.08
CA GLU A 20 0.34 2.09 17.78
C GLU A 20 1.36 1.30 16.95
N ILE A 21 1.36 1.50 15.64
CA ILE A 21 2.37 0.86 14.79
C ILE A 21 3.76 1.47 15.07
N PRO A 22 4.84 0.67 14.97
CA PRO A 22 6.19 1.20 15.07
C PRO A 22 6.46 2.27 14.01
N THR A 23 7.40 3.17 14.29
CA THR A 23 7.91 4.10 13.28
C THR A 23 8.48 3.30 12.10
N PRO A 24 8.00 3.50 10.85
CA PRO A 24 8.56 2.83 9.69
C PRO A 24 10.06 3.11 9.56
N ASN A 25 10.86 2.08 9.33
CA ASN A 25 12.32 2.16 9.20
C ASN A 25 12.83 1.64 7.84
N SER A 26 12.00 1.72 6.80
CA SER A 26 12.34 1.25 5.46
C SER A 26 13.45 2.09 4.82
N ALA A 27 14.34 1.44 4.07
CA ALA A 27 15.37 2.12 3.30
C ALA A 27 14.74 3.04 2.25
N THR A 28 15.17 4.30 2.21
CA THR A 28 14.60 5.33 1.30
C THR A 28 14.99 5.15 -0.16
N ASN A 29 15.95 4.26 -0.44
CA ASN A 29 16.41 3.91 -1.79
C ASN A 29 15.92 2.53 -2.25
N ALA A 30 15.02 1.88 -1.49
CA ALA A 30 14.45 0.61 -1.90
C ALA A 30 13.67 0.78 -3.22
N LYS A 31 13.79 -0.19 -4.12
CA LYS A 31 12.98 -0.21 -5.35
C LYS A 31 11.52 -0.45 -4.97
N LEU A 32 10.63 0.32 -5.57
CA LEU A 32 9.19 0.08 -5.48
C LEU A 32 8.80 -1.04 -6.44
N HIS A 33 8.04 -2.00 -5.94
CA HIS A 33 7.51 -3.12 -6.70
C HIS A 33 5.98 -3.12 -6.65
N ILE A 34 5.34 -3.48 -7.75
CA ILE A 34 3.89 -3.71 -7.83
C ILE A 34 3.69 -5.13 -8.37
N GLY A 35 2.94 -5.95 -7.64
CA GLY A 35 2.63 -7.33 -8.04
C GLY A 35 3.65 -8.39 -7.65
N ASN A 36 4.72 -8.03 -6.94
CA ASN A 36 5.64 -8.99 -6.31
C ASN A 36 6.32 -8.39 -5.06
N ASN A 37 7.20 -9.15 -4.42
CA ASN A 37 8.07 -8.68 -3.32
C ASN A 37 9.52 -8.43 -3.79
N SER A 38 10.34 -7.88 -2.90
CA SER A 38 11.72 -7.46 -3.19
C SER A 38 12.78 -8.57 -3.20
N PHE A 39 12.40 -9.84 -3.14
CA PHE A 39 13.37 -10.94 -2.98
C PHE A 39 14.38 -11.03 -4.14
N LEU A 40 13.95 -10.72 -5.35
CA LEU A 40 14.84 -10.69 -6.53
C LEU A 40 15.82 -9.51 -6.54
N ASP A 41 15.63 -8.48 -5.71
CA ASP A 41 16.63 -7.41 -5.56
C ASP A 41 17.86 -7.85 -4.78
N VAL A 42 17.70 -8.85 -3.91
CA VAL A 42 18.75 -9.37 -3.04
C VAL A 42 19.47 -10.53 -3.70
N SER A 43 18.73 -11.43 -4.37
CA SER A 43 19.32 -12.55 -5.10
C SER A 43 18.49 -12.95 -6.32
N PRO A 44 19.12 -13.18 -7.49
CA PRO A 44 18.42 -13.65 -8.68
C PRO A 44 17.91 -15.11 -8.54
N SER A 45 18.41 -15.87 -7.57
CA SER A 45 17.95 -17.24 -7.28
C SER A 45 16.85 -17.31 -6.21
N ALA A 46 16.39 -16.17 -5.70
CA ALA A 46 15.33 -16.15 -4.69
C ALA A 46 14.00 -16.63 -5.28
N ASN A 47 13.09 -17.07 -4.40
CA ASN A 47 11.73 -17.46 -4.76
C ASN A 47 10.74 -16.34 -4.36
N PRO A 48 10.48 -15.36 -5.22
CA PRO A 48 9.59 -14.24 -4.90
C PRO A 48 8.12 -14.69 -4.89
N TYR A 49 7.29 -13.93 -4.18
CA TYR A 49 5.84 -14.06 -4.26
C TYR A 49 5.31 -13.19 -5.37
N PHE A 50 4.45 -13.74 -6.23
CA PHE A 50 3.78 -13.00 -7.30
C PHE A 50 2.28 -12.89 -7.03
N PHE A 51 1.72 -11.72 -7.32
CA PHE A 51 0.29 -11.53 -7.43
C PHE A 51 -0.19 -12.09 -8.78
N SER A 52 -1.19 -12.98 -8.75
CA SER A 52 -1.81 -13.53 -9.97
C SER A 52 -3.20 -12.93 -10.16
N GLY A 53 -3.28 -11.95 -11.05
CA GLY A 53 -4.53 -11.24 -11.34
C GLY A 53 -4.32 -9.99 -12.20
N LYS A 54 -5.41 -9.32 -12.54
CA LYS A 54 -5.38 -8.00 -13.19
C LYS A 54 -5.31 -6.91 -12.13
N MET A 55 -4.50 -5.89 -12.37
CA MET A 55 -4.43 -4.68 -11.55
C MET A 55 -4.65 -3.48 -12.47
N ASP A 56 -5.41 -2.51 -11.98
CA ASP A 56 -5.65 -1.25 -12.68
C ASP A 56 -5.84 -0.11 -11.65
N GLY A 57 -5.66 1.13 -12.08
CA GLY A 57 -5.93 2.31 -11.25
C GLY A 57 -5.02 2.47 -10.03
N VAL A 58 -3.81 1.89 -10.04
CA VAL A 58 -2.85 1.96 -8.92
C VAL A 58 -2.32 3.39 -8.76
N ARG A 59 -2.50 3.96 -7.57
CA ARG A 59 -2.11 5.35 -7.23
C ARG A 59 -1.35 5.39 -5.92
N ILE A 60 -0.32 6.23 -5.83
CA ILE A 60 0.50 6.44 -4.63
C ILE A 60 0.49 7.93 -4.28
N TYR A 61 0.28 8.23 -2.99
CA TYR A 61 0.20 9.59 -2.49
C TYR A 61 1.25 9.81 -1.40
N ASN A 62 1.88 10.98 -1.41
CA ASN A 62 2.85 11.41 -0.38
C ASN A 62 2.17 12.08 0.83
N ARG A 63 0.85 11.90 0.97
CA ARG A 63 0.03 12.44 2.06
C ARG A 63 -1.00 11.41 2.49
N LYS A 64 -1.47 11.54 3.74
CA LYS A 64 -2.62 10.78 4.22
C LYS A 64 -3.88 11.25 3.48
N LEU A 65 -4.62 10.30 2.89
CA LEU A 65 -5.97 10.56 2.39
C LEU A 65 -6.98 10.47 3.55
N THR A 66 -8.02 11.30 3.46
CA THR A 66 -9.21 11.22 4.32
C THR A 66 -10.19 10.18 3.77
N GLY A 67 -11.10 9.68 4.61
CA GLY A 67 -12.13 8.73 4.18
C GLY A 67 -13.02 9.28 3.04
N ALA A 68 -13.33 10.57 3.05
CA ALA A 68 -14.09 11.22 1.99
C ALA A 68 -13.33 11.29 0.65
N GLU A 69 -12.00 11.45 0.68
CA GLU A 69 -11.16 11.41 -0.52
C GLU A 69 -11.10 10.00 -1.10
N ILE A 70 -10.97 8.98 -0.24
CA ILE A 70 -10.97 7.57 -0.66
C ILE A 70 -12.30 7.20 -1.31
N ALA A 71 -13.44 7.60 -0.73
CA ALA A 71 -14.75 7.34 -1.31
C ALA A 71 -14.92 7.96 -2.71
N LYS A 72 -14.35 9.16 -2.94
CA LYS A 72 -14.38 9.82 -4.26
C LYS A 72 -13.54 9.10 -5.31
N LEU A 73 -12.47 8.40 -4.93
CA LEU A 73 -11.64 7.65 -5.89
C LEU A 73 -12.42 6.52 -6.59
N LEU A 74 -13.43 5.94 -5.93
CA LEU A 74 -14.26 4.88 -6.51
C LEU A 74 -15.37 5.38 -7.43
N THR A 75 -15.76 6.65 -7.30
CA THR A 75 -16.76 7.24 -8.20
C THR A 75 -16.18 7.61 -9.57
N ILE A 76 -14.86 7.53 -9.74
CA ILE A 76 -14.21 7.66 -11.04
C ILE A 76 -14.37 6.32 -11.75
N THR A 77 -15.44 6.21 -12.55
CA THR A 77 -15.57 5.17 -13.56
C THR A 77 -14.86 5.67 -14.82
N ASP A 78 -13.91 4.87 -15.32
CA ASP A 78 -13.32 5.07 -16.65
C ASP A 78 -14.33 4.73 -17.76
#